data_AF-A0AAP0E0A7-F1
#
_entry.id   AF-A0AAP0E0A7-F1
#
_cell.length_a   1.000
_cell.length_b   1.000
_cell.length_c   1.000
_cell.angle_alpha   90.00
_cell.angle_beta   90.00
_cell.angle_gamma   90.00
#
_symmetry.space_group_name_H-M   'P 1'
#
loop_
_entity.id
_entity.type
_entity.pdbx_description
1 polymer ?
#
loop_
_entity_poly.entity_id
_entity_poly.type
_entity_poly.pdbx_seq_one_letter_code
_entity_poly.pdbx_strand_id
1 'polypeptide(L)'
;MDVSNNYLEGEIPNTLGKCLSLERLSLMGNSFRGSIPPSFSSLQGLTFLDLSQNKISGEIPMFLQNLSSSLQYLNLSFNNFEGAMPTQGIFQNASAFSILGNNKLCGGISELQLPKMPDHQAKALRKHQISLGPKVAIGVIVSTTVLAALLSVRCWVMRRTKSGTDETQKTSLYDHYERVSFLELHRATDGFSPKKLNWYRHFGSVFKAIIREGTEPLW
;
A
#
# COMPACT_ATOMS: atom_id res chain seq x y z
N MET A 1 32.47 -7.64 -26.73
CA MET A 1 32.69 -6.69 -27.83
C MET A 1 33.48 -5.52 -27.30
N ASP A 2 34.63 -5.23 -27.92
CA ASP A 2 35.49 -4.11 -27.55
C ASP A 2 35.80 -3.31 -28.81
N VAL A 3 35.43 -2.03 -28.80
CA VAL A 3 35.74 -1.05 -29.84
C VAL A 3 36.28 0.23 -29.21
N SER A 4 36.92 0.11 -28.05
CA SER A 4 37.48 1.23 -27.30
C SER A 4 38.64 1.93 -28.03
N ASN A 5 38.90 3.18 -27.66
CA ASN A 5 40.00 4.01 -28.15
C ASN A 5 39.99 4.19 -29.67
N ASN A 6 38.84 4.59 -30.20
CA ASN A 6 38.64 4.90 -31.61
C ASN A 6 38.06 6.31 -31.78
N TYR A 7 37.84 6.71 -33.02
CA TYR A 7 37.18 7.96 -33.38
C TYR A 7 35.72 7.75 -33.75
N LEU A 8 35.04 6.74 -33.16
CA LEU A 8 33.64 6.48 -33.47
C LEU A 8 32.77 7.62 -32.94
N GLU A 9 31.83 8.08 -33.76
CA GLU A 9 30.91 9.16 -33.45
C GLU A 9 29.45 8.75 -33.62
N GLY A 10 28.55 9.65 -33.20
CA GLY A 10 27.11 9.45 -33.32
C GLY A 10 26.51 8.87 -32.04
N GLU A 11 25.30 8.35 -32.14
CA GLU A 11 24.62 7.72 -31.01
C GLU A 11 24.92 6.23 -30.96
N ILE A 12 24.83 5.65 -29.76
CA ILE A 12 24.91 4.20 -29.60
C ILE A 12 23.65 3.58 -30.26
N PRO A 13 23.79 2.67 -31.23
CA PRO A 13 22.65 2.18 -31.97
C PRO A 13 21.77 1.27 -31.10
N ASN A 14 20.45 1.52 -31.12
CA ASN A 14 19.46 0.72 -30.39
C ASN A 14 19.51 -0.78 -30.74
N THR A 15 20.02 -1.15 -31.91
CA THR A 15 20.15 -2.53 -32.37
C THR A 15 21.10 -3.39 -31.53
N LEU A 16 22.05 -2.78 -30.82
CA LEU A 16 22.94 -3.51 -29.88
C LEU A 16 22.16 -4.23 -28.78
N GLY A 17 20.98 -3.73 -28.40
CA GLY A 17 20.09 -4.40 -27.44
C GLY A 17 19.56 -5.77 -27.92
N LYS A 18 19.72 -6.10 -29.21
CA LYS A 18 19.36 -7.43 -29.76
C LYS A 18 20.45 -8.48 -29.55
N CYS A 19 21.65 -8.09 -29.13
CA CYS A 19 22.77 -9.00 -28.88
C CYS A 19 22.63 -9.65 -27.50
N LEU A 20 21.65 -10.53 -27.32
CA LEU A 20 21.27 -11.09 -26.00
C LEU A 20 22.40 -11.88 -25.31
N SER A 21 23.35 -12.42 -26.09
CA SER A 21 24.53 -13.13 -25.58
C SER A 21 25.71 -12.21 -25.25
N LEU A 22 25.53 -10.88 -25.29
CA LEU A 22 26.60 -9.94 -25.03
C LEU A 22 26.90 -9.87 -23.53
N GLU A 23 28.09 -10.34 -23.15
CA GLU A 23 28.54 -10.31 -21.75
C GLU A 23 29.43 -9.11 -21.42
N ARG A 24 30.23 -8.64 -22.39
CA ARG A 24 31.17 -7.54 -22.18
C ARG A 24 31.04 -6.54 -23.31
N LEU A 25 30.88 -5.27 -22.97
CA LEU A 25 30.83 -4.16 -23.92
C LEU A 25 31.76 -3.04 -23.46
N SER A 26 32.76 -2.72 -24.29
CA SER A 26 33.64 -1.56 -24.09
C SER A 26 33.54 -0.62 -25.30
N LEU A 27 33.03 0.58 -25.07
CA LEU A 27 32.99 1.71 -26.00
C LEU A 27 33.90 2.87 -25.55
N MET A 28 34.74 2.61 -24.56
CA MET A 28 35.59 3.59 -23.89
C MET A 28 36.45 4.41 -24.87
N GLY A 29 36.66 5.70 -24.64
CA GLY A 29 37.58 6.51 -25.44
C GLY A 29 37.12 6.70 -26.89
N ASN A 30 35.88 7.14 -27.08
CA ASN A 30 35.30 7.45 -28.39
C ASN A 30 34.63 8.84 -28.36
N SER A 31 33.83 9.18 -29.37
CA SER A 31 33.02 10.40 -29.46
C SER A 31 31.52 10.12 -29.55
N PHE A 32 31.06 9.05 -28.90
CA PHE A 32 29.63 8.76 -28.81
C PHE A 32 28.90 9.87 -28.04
N ARG A 33 27.69 10.21 -28.52
CA ARG A 33 26.81 11.27 -28.01
C ARG A 33 25.38 10.72 -27.85
N GLY A 34 24.44 11.55 -27.39
CA GLY A 34 23.09 11.10 -27.08
C GLY A 34 23.02 10.38 -25.73
N SER A 35 22.03 9.51 -25.54
CA SER A 35 21.81 8.79 -24.27
C SER A 35 22.08 7.28 -24.41
N ILE A 36 22.18 6.57 -23.28
CA ILE A 36 22.27 5.10 -23.31
C ILE A 36 20.93 4.52 -23.82
N PRO A 37 20.93 3.70 -24.89
CA PRO A 37 19.72 3.13 -25.46
C PRO A 37 18.87 2.36 -24.44
N PRO A 38 17.53 2.61 -24.38
CA PRO A 38 16.63 1.81 -23.55
C PRO A 38 16.64 0.31 -23.89
N SER A 39 17.01 -0.05 -25.12
CA SER A 39 17.13 -1.44 -25.56
C SER A 39 18.21 -2.23 -24.80
N PHE A 40 19.15 -1.56 -24.14
CA PHE A 40 20.15 -2.24 -23.30
C PHE A 40 19.52 -2.94 -22.09
N SER A 41 18.28 -2.60 -21.73
CA SER A 41 17.48 -3.37 -20.75
C SER A 41 17.31 -4.85 -21.12
N SER A 42 17.46 -5.21 -22.40
CA SER A 42 17.37 -6.60 -22.87
C SER A 42 18.68 -7.40 -22.70
N LEU A 43 19.80 -6.74 -22.40
CA LEU A 43 21.12 -7.36 -22.28
C LEU A 43 21.33 -7.99 -20.90
N GLN A 44 20.49 -8.98 -20.58
CA GLN A 44 20.46 -9.63 -19.26
C GLN A 44 21.75 -10.39 -18.91
N GLY A 45 22.57 -10.76 -19.89
CA GLY A 45 23.87 -11.41 -19.69
C GLY A 45 25.04 -10.46 -19.50
N LEU A 46 24.83 -9.14 -19.55
CA LEU A 46 25.91 -8.16 -19.55
C LEU A 46 26.58 -8.06 -18.16
N THR A 47 27.86 -8.43 -18.08
CA THR A 47 28.68 -8.41 -16.86
C THR A 47 29.63 -7.21 -16.78
N PHE A 48 30.04 -6.68 -17.94
CA PHE A 48 30.98 -5.57 -18.03
C PHE A 48 30.47 -4.53 -19.03
N LEU A 49 30.34 -3.29 -18.57
CA LEU A 49 29.99 -2.14 -19.41
C LEU A 49 30.94 -0.97 -19.15
N ASP A 50 31.75 -0.62 -20.14
CA ASP A 50 32.58 0.59 -20.11
C ASP A 50 32.16 1.55 -21.23
N LEU A 51 31.59 2.69 -20.83
CA LEU A 51 31.19 3.80 -21.69
C LEU A 51 32.01 5.06 -21.42
N SER A 52 33.10 4.94 -20.66
CA SER A 52 33.85 6.11 -20.20
C SER A 52 34.54 6.87 -21.32
N GLN A 53 34.90 8.13 -21.05
CA GLN A 53 35.61 8.98 -22.02
C GLN A 53 34.86 9.09 -23.36
N ASN A 54 33.62 9.56 -23.28
CA ASN A 54 32.75 9.84 -24.43
C ASN A 54 32.03 11.19 -24.20
N LYS A 55 31.05 11.51 -25.05
CA LYS A 55 30.21 12.71 -24.96
C LYS A 55 28.74 12.34 -24.68
N ILE A 56 28.51 11.21 -23.99
CA ILE A 56 27.17 10.69 -23.69
C ILE A 56 26.51 11.60 -22.65
N SER A 57 25.24 11.91 -22.85
CA SER A 57 24.46 12.90 -22.10
C SER A 57 23.10 12.36 -21.68
N GLY A 58 22.39 13.12 -20.85
CA GLY A 58 21.09 12.75 -20.30
C GLY A 58 21.21 11.99 -18.97
N GLU A 59 20.09 11.45 -18.52
CA GLU A 59 20.02 10.72 -17.24
C GLU A 59 20.60 9.31 -17.37
N ILE A 60 21.18 8.81 -16.27
CA ILE A 60 21.60 7.40 -16.18
C ILE A 60 20.33 6.54 -16.11
N PRO A 61 20.09 5.63 -17.08
CA PRO A 61 18.82 4.91 -17.12
C PRO A 61 18.62 3.97 -15.93
N MET A 62 17.42 4.00 -15.37
CA MET A 62 17.07 3.19 -14.19
C MET A 62 17.20 1.68 -14.44
N PHE A 63 17.10 1.21 -15.69
CA PHE A 63 17.22 -0.22 -16.00
C PHE A 63 18.61 -0.79 -15.68
N LEU A 64 19.66 0.04 -15.60
CA LEU A 64 21.00 -0.41 -15.20
C LEU A 64 21.02 -0.97 -13.77
N GLN A 65 20.08 -0.53 -12.91
CA GLN A 65 19.88 -1.14 -11.59
C GLN A 65 19.30 -2.55 -11.69
N ASN A 66 18.48 -2.81 -12.70
CA ASN A 66 17.81 -4.10 -12.90
C ASN A 66 18.73 -5.15 -13.53
N LEU A 67 19.81 -4.72 -14.19
CA LEU A 67 20.86 -5.62 -14.68
C LEU A 67 21.80 -6.09 -13.55
N SER A 68 21.53 -5.72 -12.29
CA SER A 68 22.40 -6.02 -11.14
C SER A 68 22.59 -7.51 -10.84
N SER A 69 21.75 -8.40 -11.39
CA SER A 69 21.95 -9.84 -11.29
C SER A 69 23.16 -10.34 -12.11
N SER A 70 23.56 -9.62 -13.15
CA SER A 70 24.66 -10.00 -14.04
C SER A 70 25.77 -8.95 -14.12
N LEU A 71 25.43 -7.67 -14.05
CA LEU A 71 26.38 -6.57 -14.19
C LEU A 71 27.30 -6.47 -12.98
N GLN A 72 28.60 -6.63 -13.21
CA GLN A 72 29.64 -6.65 -12.17
C GLN A 72 30.54 -5.41 -12.23
N TYR A 73 30.62 -4.77 -13.40
CA TYR A 73 31.43 -3.58 -13.61
C TYR A 73 30.72 -2.58 -14.53
N LEU A 74 30.66 -1.32 -14.08
CA LEU A 74 30.04 -0.23 -14.81
C LEU A 74 30.89 1.05 -14.77
N ASN A 75 31.45 1.46 -15.91
CA ASN A 75 32.21 2.70 -15.99
C ASN A 75 31.51 3.71 -16.90
N LEU A 76 31.03 4.80 -16.31
CA LEU A 76 30.34 5.92 -16.96
C LEU A 76 31.15 7.22 -16.84
N SER A 77 32.38 7.14 -16.35
CA SER A 77 33.21 8.31 -16.07
C SER A 77 33.55 9.13 -17.32
N PHE A 78 33.82 10.42 -17.14
CA PHE A 78 34.23 11.36 -18.19
C PHE A 78 33.22 11.38 -19.36
N ASN A 79 31.97 11.71 -19.03
CA ASN A 79 30.86 11.92 -19.96
C ASN A 79 30.11 13.21 -19.56
N ASN A 80 28.92 13.42 -20.10
CA ASN A 80 28.02 14.54 -19.84
C ASN A 80 26.70 14.10 -19.18
N PHE A 81 26.72 13.03 -18.36
CA PHE A 81 25.52 12.57 -17.65
C PHE A 81 25.03 13.62 -16.65
N GLU A 82 23.71 13.70 -16.49
CA GLU A 82 23.04 14.67 -15.63
C GLU A 82 21.90 14.05 -14.83
N GLY A 83 21.43 14.78 -13.82
CA GLY A 83 20.28 14.36 -13.01
C GLY A 83 20.67 13.48 -11.82
N ALA A 84 19.67 12.75 -11.32
CA ALA A 84 19.78 11.98 -10.09
C ALA A 84 20.50 10.65 -10.32
N MET A 85 21.44 10.33 -9.43
CA MET A 85 22.07 9.03 -9.41
C MET A 85 21.09 7.95 -8.92
N PRO A 86 20.99 6.82 -9.65
CA PRO A 86 20.34 5.61 -9.15
C PRO A 86 21.01 5.11 -7.85
N THR A 87 20.24 4.46 -6.97
CA THR A 87 20.72 4.00 -5.65
C THR A 87 20.57 2.50 -5.43
N GLN A 88 20.07 1.75 -6.42
CA GLN A 88 19.86 0.31 -6.33
C GLN A 88 20.83 -0.49 -7.20
N GLY A 89 20.85 -1.80 -7.02
CA GLY A 89 21.61 -2.70 -7.87
C GLY A 89 23.12 -2.41 -7.86
N ILE A 90 23.73 -2.34 -9.04
CA ILE A 90 25.17 -2.06 -9.20
C ILE A 90 25.59 -0.76 -8.50
N PHE A 91 24.69 0.23 -8.40
CA PHE A 91 24.96 1.54 -7.79
C PHE A 91 25.02 1.51 -6.26
N GLN A 92 24.77 0.38 -5.60
CA GLN A 92 25.00 0.21 -4.16
C GLN A 92 26.47 -0.10 -3.83
N ASN A 93 27.23 -0.63 -4.79
CA ASN A 93 28.61 -1.01 -4.60
C ASN A 93 29.54 0.02 -5.25
N ALA A 94 30.02 1.00 -4.48
CA ALA A 94 30.90 2.07 -4.96
C ALA A 94 32.20 1.57 -5.61
N SER A 95 32.62 0.32 -5.35
CA SER A 95 33.80 -0.28 -5.98
C SER A 95 33.51 -0.90 -7.35
N ALA A 96 32.24 -1.14 -7.68
CA ALA A 96 31.81 -1.80 -8.90
C ALA A 96 31.43 -0.82 -10.03
N PHE A 97 31.35 0.48 -9.74
CA PHE A 97 31.06 1.48 -10.76
C PHE A 97 31.88 2.77 -10.61
N SER A 98 32.00 3.52 -11.71
CA SER A 98 32.63 4.84 -11.72
C SER A 98 31.79 5.85 -12.50
N ILE A 99 31.61 7.03 -11.92
CA ILE A 99 30.86 8.16 -12.51
C ILE A 99 31.67 9.46 -12.51
N LEU A 100 32.98 9.39 -12.20
CA LEU A 100 33.86 10.55 -12.10
C LEU A 100 33.82 11.41 -13.37
N GLY A 101 34.00 12.72 -13.26
CA GLY A 101 34.04 13.61 -14.42
C GLY A 101 32.67 13.97 -15.02
N ASN A 102 31.56 13.52 -14.44
CA ASN A 102 30.21 13.97 -14.80
C ASN A 102 29.73 15.05 -13.80
N ASN A 103 29.85 16.32 -14.18
CA ASN A 103 29.64 17.46 -13.27
C ASN A 103 28.18 17.84 -12.99
N LYS A 104 27.22 17.28 -13.74
CA LYS A 104 25.79 17.55 -13.59
C LYS A 104 25.04 16.45 -12.83
N LEU A 105 25.74 15.43 -12.33
CA LEU A 105 25.15 14.39 -11.48
C LEU A 105 24.94 14.90 -10.06
N CYS A 106 23.87 14.43 -9.43
CA CYS A 106 23.50 14.77 -8.06
C CYS A 106 22.86 13.58 -7.33
N GLY A 107 22.82 13.61 -6.01
CA GLY A 107 22.23 12.54 -5.18
C GLY A 107 23.09 11.27 -5.13
N GLY A 108 22.45 10.09 -5.12
CA GLY A 108 23.14 8.80 -5.03
C GLY A 108 23.49 8.39 -3.60
N ILE A 109 24.38 7.40 -3.49
CA ILE A 109 24.91 6.91 -2.20
C ILE A 109 25.87 7.94 -1.58
N SER A 110 26.02 7.91 -0.25
CA SER A 110 26.74 8.96 0.49
C SER A 110 28.24 8.97 0.19
N GLU A 111 28.80 7.83 -0.18
CA GLU A 111 30.20 7.59 -0.53
C GLU A 111 30.65 8.40 -1.75
N LEU A 112 29.73 8.73 -2.66
CA LEU A 112 30.05 9.48 -3.88
C LEU A 112 30.21 10.99 -3.65
N GLN A 113 29.76 11.51 -2.51
CA GLN A 113 29.82 12.94 -2.14
C GLN A 113 29.28 13.90 -3.21
N LEU A 114 28.26 13.48 -3.97
CA LEU A 114 27.66 14.29 -5.01
C LEU A 114 26.81 15.43 -4.44
N PRO A 115 26.64 16.54 -5.19
CA PRO A 115 25.76 17.63 -4.78
C PRO A 115 24.33 17.12 -4.58
N LYS A 116 23.61 17.72 -3.63
CA LYS A 116 22.18 17.42 -3.40
C LYS A 116 21.35 17.93 -4.57
N MET A 117 20.24 17.25 -4.87
CA MET A 117 19.34 17.66 -5.94
C MET A 117 18.79 19.08 -5.72
N PRO A 118 18.72 19.94 -6.75
CA PRO A 118 18.06 21.23 -6.65
C PRO A 118 16.56 21.07 -6.32
N ASP A 119 16.08 21.85 -5.35
CA ASP A 119 14.70 21.79 -4.82
C ASP A 119 13.60 21.95 -5.88
N HIS A 120 13.94 22.56 -7.02
CA HIS A 120 13.01 22.77 -8.14
C HIS A 120 12.73 21.51 -8.97
N GLN A 121 13.64 20.52 -9.00
CA GLN A 121 13.46 19.25 -9.72
C GLN A 121 12.76 18.17 -8.87
N ALA A 122 12.86 18.24 -7.54
CA ALA A 122 12.17 17.32 -6.63
C ALA A 122 10.62 17.38 -6.77
N LYS A 123 10.08 18.54 -7.19
CA LYS A 123 8.64 18.72 -7.43
C LYS A 123 8.14 18.04 -8.70
N ALA A 124 8.96 17.89 -9.73
CA ALA A 124 8.58 17.27 -11.00
C ALA A 124 8.43 15.74 -10.87
N LEU A 125 9.36 15.08 -10.17
CA LEU A 125 9.30 13.65 -9.85
C LEU A 125 8.12 13.29 -8.95
N ARG A 126 7.79 14.14 -7.96
CA ARG A 126 6.57 13.98 -7.13
C ARG A 126 5.27 14.05 -7.95
N LYS A 127 5.23 14.88 -9.00
CA LYS A 127 4.00 15.12 -9.78
C LYS A 127 3.56 13.89 -10.60
N HIS A 128 4.50 13.09 -11.11
CA HIS A 128 4.17 11.86 -11.86
C HIS A 128 3.72 10.71 -10.94
N GLN A 129 4.26 10.62 -9.72
CA GLN A 129 3.93 9.54 -8.78
C GLN A 129 2.57 9.75 -8.06
N ILE A 130 2.01 10.97 -8.07
CA ILE A 130 0.76 11.33 -7.35
C ILE A 130 -0.49 11.35 -8.28
N SER A 131 -0.35 11.11 -9.59
CA SER A 131 -1.44 11.36 -10.58
C SER A 131 -2.59 10.31 -10.63
N LEU A 132 -2.54 9.23 -9.83
CA LEU A 132 -3.58 8.18 -9.88
C LEU A 132 -4.37 8.00 -8.57
N GLY A 133 -3.70 8.07 -7.42
CA GLY A 133 -4.31 7.79 -6.11
C GLY A 133 -5.51 8.69 -5.75
N PRO A 134 -5.43 10.02 -5.87
CA PRO A 134 -6.53 10.91 -5.48
C PRO A 134 -7.78 10.72 -6.35
N LYS A 135 -7.61 10.47 -7.66
CA LYS A 135 -8.72 10.32 -8.60
C LYS A 135 -9.51 9.02 -8.35
N VAL A 136 -8.81 7.92 -8.06
CA VAL A 136 -9.44 6.64 -7.72
C VAL A 136 -10.14 6.72 -6.37
N ALA A 137 -9.52 7.35 -5.36
CA ALA A 137 -10.12 7.52 -4.04
C ALA A 137 -11.43 8.33 -4.08
N ILE A 138 -11.45 9.44 -4.84
CA ILE A 138 -12.67 10.24 -5.03
C ILE A 138 -13.78 9.39 -5.68
N GLY A 139 -13.46 8.59 -6.71
CA GLY A 139 -14.42 7.72 -7.36
C GLY A 139 -15.04 6.68 -6.40
N VAL A 140 -14.23 6.07 -5.54
CA VAL A 140 -14.71 5.09 -4.54
C VAL A 140 -15.62 5.74 -3.50
N ILE A 141 -15.23 6.92 -2.98
CA ILE A 141 -16.04 7.65 -1.99
C ILE A 141 -17.40 8.01 -2.58
N VAL A 142 -17.45 8.55 -3.80
CA VAL A 142 -18.71 8.89 -4.49
C VAL A 142 -19.58 7.65 -4.72
N SER A 143 -18.98 6.52 -5.10
CA SER A 143 -19.74 5.27 -5.29
C SER A 143 -20.38 4.78 -3.98
N THR A 144 -19.63 4.78 -2.88
CA THR A 144 -20.13 4.32 -1.58
C THR A 144 -21.24 5.20 -1.02
N THR A 145 -21.15 6.53 -1.17
CA THR A 145 -22.18 7.45 -0.69
C THR A 145 -23.47 7.34 -1.48
N VAL A 146 -23.39 7.17 -2.80
CA VAL A 146 -24.57 6.92 -3.65
C VAL A 146 -25.24 5.60 -3.26
N LEU A 147 -24.47 4.52 -3.07
CA LEU A 147 -25.02 3.24 -2.66
C LEU A 147 -25.71 3.31 -1.29
N ALA A 148 -25.09 3.97 -0.32
CA ALA A 148 -25.66 4.19 1.01
C ALA A 148 -26.95 5.02 0.95
N ALA A 149 -27.01 6.05 0.10
CA ALA A 149 -28.22 6.84 -0.13
C ALA A 149 -29.35 6.01 -0.76
N LEU A 150 -29.03 5.16 -1.74
CA LEU A 150 -30.03 4.27 -2.34
C LEU A 150 -30.56 3.26 -1.32
N LEU A 151 -29.70 2.71 -0.45
CA LEU A 151 -30.11 1.81 0.62
C LEU A 151 -30.96 2.52 1.68
N SER A 152 -30.62 3.75 2.07
CA SER A 152 -31.40 4.52 3.04
C SER A 152 -32.77 4.91 2.49
N VAL A 153 -32.87 5.31 1.22
CA VAL A 153 -34.16 5.55 0.53
C VAL A 153 -34.97 4.26 0.47
N ARG A 154 -34.35 3.13 0.12
CA ARG A 154 -35.04 1.84 0.06
C ARG A 154 -35.55 1.39 1.44
N CYS A 155 -34.73 1.53 2.49
CA CYS A 155 -35.13 1.31 3.87
C CYS A 155 -36.28 2.23 4.30
N TRP A 156 -36.25 3.50 3.88
CA TRP A 156 -37.30 4.47 4.20
C TRP A 156 -38.62 4.14 3.49
N VAL A 157 -38.60 3.75 2.21
CA VAL A 157 -39.78 3.28 1.47
C VAL A 157 -40.32 1.99 2.10
N MET A 158 -39.46 1.05 2.49
CA MET A 158 -39.87 -0.17 3.20
C MET A 158 -40.49 0.12 4.58
N ARG A 159 -39.98 1.14 5.29
CA ARG A 159 -40.59 1.58 6.57
C ARG A 159 -41.93 2.28 6.35
N ARG A 160 -42.07 3.09 5.30
CA ARG A 160 -43.34 3.73 4.94
C ARG A 160 -44.41 2.72 4.54
N THR A 161 -44.04 1.68 3.80
CA THR A 161 -44.97 0.59 3.42
C THR A 161 -45.35 -0.30 4.61
N LYS A 162 -44.46 -0.45 5.61
CA LYS A 162 -44.81 -1.08 6.89
C LYS A 162 -45.66 -0.22 7.83
N SER A 163 -45.78 1.09 7.58
CA SER A 163 -46.58 2.01 8.40
C SER A 163 -48.11 1.91 8.15
N GLY A 164 -48.55 0.97 7.31
CA GLY A 164 -49.96 0.76 6.98
C GLY A 164 -50.58 -0.53 7.52
N THR A 165 -49.87 -1.34 8.31
CA THR A 165 -50.48 -2.52 8.93
C THR A 165 -49.68 -2.98 10.16
N ASP A 166 -50.41 -3.05 11.28
CA ASP A 166 -50.12 -3.79 12.50
C ASP A 166 -49.36 -3.07 13.64
N GLU A 167 -50.06 -2.11 14.25
CA GLU A 167 -49.76 -1.56 15.58
C GLU A 167 -50.56 -2.27 16.70
N THR A 168 -51.25 -3.39 16.39
CA THR A 168 -52.25 -3.96 17.31
C THR A 168 -51.80 -5.24 18.03
N GLN A 169 -50.63 -5.83 17.69
CA GLN A 169 -50.26 -7.15 18.22
C GLN A 169 -49.07 -7.23 19.19
N LYS A 170 -48.32 -6.14 19.44
CA LYS A 170 -47.19 -6.16 20.40
C LYS A 170 -47.55 -5.85 21.85
N THR A 171 -48.73 -5.28 22.09
CA THR A 171 -49.22 -4.95 23.44
C THR A 171 -49.76 -6.19 24.18
N SER A 172 -50.15 -7.25 23.45
CA SER A 172 -50.82 -8.44 24.02
C SER A 172 -49.89 -9.43 24.72
N LEU A 173 -48.58 -9.43 24.43
CA LEU A 173 -47.66 -10.50 24.88
C LEU A 173 -47.03 -10.24 26.25
N TYR A 174 -47.04 -8.99 26.73
CA TYR A 174 -46.57 -8.60 28.06
C TYR A 174 -47.69 -8.43 29.09
N ASP A 175 -48.95 -8.43 28.64
CA ASP A 175 -50.12 -8.24 29.50
C ASP A 175 -50.56 -9.53 30.21
N HIS A 176 -49.93 -10.68 29.90
CA HIS A 176 -50.30 -11.99 30.46
C HIS A 176 -49.43 -12.44 31.66
N TYR A 177 -48.45 -11.63 32.08
CA TYR A 177 -47.63 -11.97 33.25
C TYR A 177 -48.03 -11.12 34.45
N GLU A 178 -48.54 -11.79 35.48
CA GLU A 178 -48.92 -11.15 36.73
C GLU A 178 -47.69 -10.51 37.40
N ARG A 179 -47.80 -9.23 37.77
CA ARG A 179 -46.68 -8.48 38.34
C ARG A 179 -46.64 -8.72 39.85
N VAL A 180 -45.69 -9.53 40.30
CA VAL A 180 -45.46 -9.81 41.73
C VAL A 180 -44.48 -8.81 42.31
N SER A 181 -44.78 -8.24 43.48
CA SER A 181 -43.88 -7.30 44.15
C SER A 181 -42.65 -8.00 44.74
N PHE A 182 -41.52 -7.29 44.88
CA PHE A 182 -40.32 -7.85 45.50
C PHE A 182 -40.55 -8.32 46.95
N LEU A 183 -41.36 -7.57 47.70
CA LEU A 183 -41.69 -7.92 49.09
C LEU A 183 -42.46 -9.24 49.18
N GLU A 184 -43.35 -9.48 48.23
CA GLU A 184 -44.14 -10.69 48.14
C GLU A 184 -43.30 -11.90 47.74
N LEU A 185 -42.37 -11.72 46.79
CA LEU A 185 -41.35 -12.72 46.49
C LEU A 185 -40.48 -13.06 47.70
N HIS A 186 -40.05 -12.04 48.47
CA HIS A 186 -39.24 -12.23 49.66
C HIS A 186 -39.99 -13.04 50.73
N ARG A 187 -41.28 -12.75 50.95
CA ARG A 187 -42.12 -13.53 51.88
C ARG A 187 -42.38 -14.95 51.36
N ALA A 188 -42.74 -15.09 50.09
CA ALA A 188 -43.08 -16.39 49.49
C ALA A 188 -41.88 -17.36 49.48
N THR A 189 -40.66 -16.83 49.38
CA THR A 189 -39.41 -17.60 49.42
C THR A 189 -38.82 -17.74 50.84
N ASP A 190 -39.49 -17.22 51.88
CA ASP A 190 -38.97 -17.18 53.25
C ASP A 190 -37.57 -16.54 53.32
N GLY A 191 -37.44 -15.36 52.70
CA GLY A 191 -36.19 -14.62 52.62
C GLY A 191 -35.13 -15.28 51.74
N PHE A 192 -35.53 -16.02 50.70
CA PHE A 192 -34.63 -16.86 49.90
C PHE A 192 -33.90 -17.93 50.74
N SER A 193 -34.63 -18.55 51.67
CA SER A 193 -34.11 -19.60 52.54
C SER A 193 -33.56 -20.79 51.73
N PRO A 194 -32.39 -21.35 52.11
CA PRO A 194 -31.83 -22.55 51.46
C PRO A 194 -32.79 -23.75 51.47
N LYS A 195 -33.74 -23.78 52.42
CA LYS A 195 -34.76 -24.83 52.52
C LYS A 195 -35.74 -24.84 51.34
N LYS A 196 -35.85 -23.74 50.60
CA LYS A 196 -36.68 -23.62 49.39
C LYS A 196 -35.86 -23.57 48.11
N LEU A 197 -34.55 -23.81 48.18
CA LEU A 197 -33.68 -23.88 47.02
C LEU A 197 -33.99 -25.17 46.25
N ASN A 198 -34.48 -25.00 45.02
CA ASN A 198 -34.79 -26.13 44.16
C ASN A 198 -33.58 -26.50 43.28
N TRP A 199 -32.83 -25.49 42.82
CA TRP A 199 -31.66 -25.68 41.95
C TRP A 199 -30.61 -24.57 42.13
N TYR A 200 -29.33 -24.94 42.01
CA TYR A 200 -28.19 -24.01 42.02
C TYR A 200 -27.19 -24.37 40.91
N ARG A 201 -26.77 -23.39 40.10
CA ARG A 201 -25.67 -23.49 39.12
C ARG A 201 -24.81 -22.22 39.15
N HIS A 202 -23.69 -22.23 38.43
CA HIS A 202 -22.72 -21.14 38.34
C HIS A 202 -23.30 -19.75 37.96
N PHE A 203 -24.49 -19.71 37.35
CA PHE A 203 -25.14 -18.48 36.89
C PHE A 203 -26.40 -18.09 37.69
N GLY A 204 -26.75 -18.81 38.75
CA GLY A 204 -27.86 -18.42 39.61
C GLY A 204 -28.49 -19.53 40.43
N SER A 205 -29.45 -19.12 41.26
CA SER A 205 -30.22 -19.96 42.18
C SER A 205 -31.70 -19.88 41.84
N VAL A 206 -32.40 -21.02 41.86
CA VAL A 206 -33.83 -21.10 41.64
C VAL A 206 -34.50 -21.50 42.95
N PHE A 207 -35.33 -20.61 43.48
CA PHE A 207 -36.09 -20.84 44.71
C PHE A 207 -37.54 -21.17 44.38
N LYS A 208 -38.11 -22.14 45.08
CA LYS A 208 -39.54 -22.45 45.00
C LYS A 208 -40.30 -21.46 45.89
N ALA A 209 -41.20 -20.68 45.29
CA ALA A 209 -42.08 -19.76 46.01
C ALA A 209 -43.52 -20.31 46.02
N ILE A 210 -44.26 -20.02 47.09
CA ILE A 210 -45.72 -20.24 47.14
C ILE A 210 -46.33 -18.87 47.37
N ILE A 211 -46.94 -18.31 46.34
CA ILE A 211 -47.68 -17.05 46.42
C ILE A 211 -49.07 -17.39 46.95
N ARG A 212 -49.45 -16.79 48.07
CA ARG A 212 -50.80 -16.95 48.61
C ARG A 212 -51.63 -15.82 48.01
N GLU A 213 -52.54 -16.14 47.08
CA GLU A 213 -53.56 -15.19 46.65
C GLU A 213 -54.31 -14.69 47.88
N GLY A 214 -54.38 -13.37 48.03
CA GLY A 214 -54.94 -12.73 49.20
C GLY A 214 -56.41 -13.05 49.38
N THR A 215 -56.73 -13.87 50.38
CA THR A 215 -57.93 -13.72 51.18
C THR A 215 -57.52 -13.80 52.65
N GLU A 216 -57.04 -12.70 53.21
CA GLU A 216 -57.21 -12.50 54.65
C GLU A 216 -58.64 -11.99 54.88
N PRO A 217 -59.47 -12.68 55.68
CA PRO A 217 -60.74 -12.13 56.10
C PRO A 217 -60.48 -10.97 57.07
N LEU A 218 -61.13 -9.84 56.78
CA LEU A 218 -61.37 -8.75 57.72
C LEU A 218 -61.91 -9.32 59.03
N TRP A 219 -61.17 -9.19 60.13
CA TRP A 219 -61.63 -8.81 61.48
C TRP A 219 -60.42 -8.33 62.30
#